data_AF-A0A956IEQ3-F1
#
_entry.id   AF-A0A956IEQ3-F1
#
_cell.length_a   1.000
_cell.length_b   1.000
_cell.length_c   1.000
_cell.angle_alpha   90.00
_cell.angle_beta   90.00
_cell.angle_gamma   90.00
#
_symmetry.space_group_name_H-M   'P 1'
#
loop_
_entity.id
_entity.type
_entity.pdbx_description
1 polymer ?
#
loop_
_entity_poly.entity_id
_entity_poly.type
_entity_poly.pdbx_seq_one_letter_code
_entity_poly.pdbx_strand_id
1 'polypeptide(L)'
;MTNETNGWCLGVWLAVTALGCGGSSTTPDPNPSTEATDITNATFDGQDPSCAAYVGSYTATAADIAAGKTFTASVEISEASGVCTLASNGIPNHDFDDLGAFATPASEVMESFTVAASPTAAATTTALTLQYDNGVFLNGVKLDVLAAACYGVGNEPLGQEKIGCMTEGTPWRYDPMSPNNSFGTDAHNAHTQPDGAYHYHGDPLAMYDASGAEASGVIGFAADGYPIHGPFIDDGGTVRRVTSGYVLKTGARVSQAGEGAFPGGNYDGTYVDDYEFTGAGDLDACNGMERNGSYGYYVTDSYPWVVGCFHGTPNDSFRKGP
;
A
#
# COMPACT_ATOMS: atom_id res chain seq x y z
N MET A 1 -50.22 15.66 32.66
CA MET A 1 -50.22 14.35 31.98
C MET A 1 -48.77 13.97 31.81
N THR A 2 -48.35 13.07 32.68
CA THR A 2 -47.00 12.53 32.83
C THR A 2 -46.71 11.53 31.72
N ASN A 3 -45.52 11.58 31.14
CA ASN A 3 -44.78 10.36 30.81
C ASN A 3 -43.29 10.70 30.73
N GLU A 4 -42.61 10.49 31.85
CA GLU A 4 -41.17 10.27 31.90
C GLU A 4 -40.92 8.78 31.66
N THR A 5 -39.91 8.45 30.86
CA THR A 5 -39.31 7.12 30.83
C THR A 5 -37.80 7.26 30.97
N ASN A 6 -37.33 7.01 32.19
CA ASN A 6 -35.93 6.80 32.56
C ASN A 6 -35.43 5.48 31.95
N GLY A 7 -34.35 5.55 31.15
CA GLY A 7 -33.53 4.41 30.76
C GLY A 7 -32.27 4.36 31.63
N TRP A 8 -32.13 3.28 32.39
CA TRP A 8 -31.08 3.08 33.39
C TRP A 8 -29.79 2.54 32.73
N CYS A 9 -28.65 3.20 32.94
CA CYS A 9 -27.32 2.61 32.76
C CYS A 9 -27.02 1.71 33.95
N LEU A 10 -26.94 0.39 33.74
CA LEU A 10 -26.36 -0.54 34.72
C LEU A 10 -24.83 -0.46 34.65
N GLY A 11 -24.23 0.25 35.60
CA GLY A 11 -22.82 0.08 35.96
C GLY A 11 -22.68 -1.14 36.88
N VAL A 12 -21.91 -2.13 36.45
CA VAL A 12 -21.57 -3.29 37.30
C VAL A 12 -20.29 -2.95 38.07
N TRP A 13 -20.44 -2.75 39.37
CA TRP A 13 -19.34 -2.74 40.34
C TRP A 13 -19.11 -4.17 40.83
N LEU A 14 -17.93 -4.74 40.55
CA LEU A 14 -17.51 -6.00 41.17
C LEU A 14 -16.84 -5.69 42.53
N ALA A 15 -17.47 -6.15 43.61
CA ALA A 15 -16.92 -6.08 44.96
C ALA A 15 -15.97 -7.25 45.22
N VAL A 16 -14.81 -6.92 45.80
CA VAL A 16 -13.77 -7.85 46.26
C VAL A 16 -14.24 -8.57 47.53
N THR A 17 -14.14 -9.90 47.54
CA THR A 17 -14.11 -10.71 48.77
C THR A 17 -12.81 -11.51 48.81
N ALA A 18 -11.96 -11.20 49.79
CA ALA A 18 -10.77 -11.97 50.11
C ALA A 18 -11.01 -12.77 51.40
N LEU A 19 -10.77 -14.09 51.35
CA LEU A 19 -10.26 -14.92 52.45
C LEU A 19 -10.10 -16.38 51.99
N GLY A 20 -8.89 -16.91 52.11
CA GLY A 20 -8.64 -18.36 52.04
C GLY A 20 -7.25 -18.73 51.50
N CYS A 21 -6.28 -18.86 52.40
CA CYS A 21 -4.97 -19.46 52.12
C CYS A 21 -5.11 -20.94 51.76
N GLY A 22 -4.50 -21.36 50.65
CA GLY A 22 -4.29 -22.76 50.28
C GLY A 22 -3.23 -22.83 49.20
N GLY A 23 -2.01 -23.24 49.57
CA GLY A 23 -0.89 -23.32 48.66
C GLY A 23 -1.08 -24.43 47.63
N SER A 24 -1.03 -24.04 46.35
CA SER A 24 -0.58 -24.90 45.27
C SER A 24 0.11 -23.99 44.26
N SER A 25 1.40 -24.24 44.02
CA SER A 25 2.24 -23.51 43.08
C SER A 25 1.70 -23.68 41.68
N THR A 26 0.93 -22.70 41.21
CA THR A 26 0.67 -22.50 39.80
C THR A 26 1.65 -21.43 39.34
N THR A 27 2.65 -21.86 38.58
CA THR A 27 3.42 -20.96 37.73
C THR A 27 2.43 -20.16 36.89
N PRO A 28 2.54 -18.81 36.83
CA PRO A 28 1.81 -18.09 35.80
C PRO A 28 2.38 -18.57 34.47
N ASP A 29 1.53 -19.16 33.63
CA ASP A 29 1.87 -19.38 32.22
C ASP A 29 2.33 -18.04 31.65
N PRO A 30 3.56 -17.94 31.13
CA PRO A 30 3.91 -16.80 30.34
C PRO A 30 3.24 -17.00 28.98
N ASN A 31 2.52 -15.97 28.54
CA ASN A 31 1.97 -15.78 27.20
C ASN A 31 0.53 -16.29 27.00
N PRO A 32 -0.48 -15.41 26.86
CA PRO A 32 -1.60 -15.77 26.01
C PRO A 32 -1.00 -16.04 24.63
N SER A 33 -1.16 -17.24 24.09
CA SER A 33 -0.92 -17.47 22.68
C SER A 33 -1.89 -16.56 21.93
N THR A 34 -1.43 -15.39 21.50
CA THR A 34 -2.19 -14.48 20.64
C THR A 34 -2.35 -15.20 19.31
N GLU A 35 -3.49 -15.88 19.15
CA GLU A 35 -3.89 -16.50 17.90
C GLU A 35 -3.88 -15.42 16.80
N ALA A 36 -3.27 -15.72 15.66
CA ALA A 36 -3.18 -14.77 14.56
C ALA A 36 -4.59 -14.44 14.04
N THR A 37 -4.85 -13.15 13.81
CA THR A 37 -6.13 -12.68 13.29
C THR A 37 -6.24 -13.03 11.80
N ASP A 38 -7.29 -13.75 11.42
CA ASP A 38 -7.56 -14.06 10.01
C ASP A 38 -8.05 -12.80 9.27
N ILE A 39 -7.30 -12.37 8.27
CA ILE A 39 -7.58 -11.21 7.41
C ILE A 39 -7.93 -11.62 5.97
N THR A 40 -8.26 -12.90 5.73
CA THR A 40 -8.71 -13.39 4.41
C THR A 40 -9.88 -12.56 3.88
N ASN A 41 -9.66 -11.88 2.76
CA ASN A 41 -10.59 -10.95 2.11
C ASN A 41 -11.13 -9.84 3.04
N ALA A 42 -10.42 -9.54 4.12
CA ALA A 42 -10.80 -8.49 5.05
C ALA A 42 -10.64 -7.10 4.41
N THR A 43 -11.51 -6.18 4.85
CA THR A 43 -11.36 -4.75 4.64
C THR A 43 -10.82 -4.12 5.92
N PHE A 44 -9.99 -3.08 5.78
CA PHE A 44 -9.38 -2.37 6.89
C PHE A 44 -10.04 -0.99 7.04
N ASP A 45 -10.67 -0.76 8.17
CA ASP A 45 -11.45 0.44 8.49
C ASP A 45 -10.78 1.31 9.57
N GLY A 46 -9.72 0.82 10.20
CA GLY A 46 -8.94 1.54 11.20
C GLY A 46 -8.41 2.88 10.66
N GLN A 47 -8.67 3.96 11.40
CA GLN A 47 -8.35 5.34 11.00
C GLN A 47 -7.09 5.91 11.67
N ASP A 48 -6.47 5.17 12.59
CA ASP A 48 -5.33 5.69 13.34
C ASP A 48 -4.11 5.81 12.41
N PRO A 49 -3.50 7.00 12.27
CA PRO A 49 -2.38 7.16 11.35
C PRO A 49 -1.08 6.50 11.86
N SER A 50 -1.05 5.99 13.10
CA SER A 50 0.11 5.34 13.67
C SER A 50 0.13 3.83 13.41
N CYS A 51 1.25 3.32 12.91
CA CYS A 51 1.49 1.87 12.79
C CYS A 51 1.33 1.11 14.11
N ALA A 52 1.49 1.78 15.27
CA ALA A 52 1.35 1.17 16.59
C ALA A 52 -0.09 0.67 16.86
N ALA A 53 -1.10 1.28 16.22
CA ALA A 53 -2.50 0.85 16.34
C ALA A 53 -2.78 -0.49 15.64
N TYR A 54 -1.87 -0.95 14.79
CA TYR A 54 -1.99 -2.18 13.99
C TYR A 54 -1.01 -3.26 14.46
N VAL A 55 -0.46 -3.16 15.67
CA VAL A 55 0.38 -4.21 16.27
C VAL A 55 -0.43 -5.48 16.45
N GLY A 56 0.09 -6.59 15.95
CA GLY A 56 -0.59 -7.87 15.98
C GLY A 56 0.05 -8.91 15.07
N SER A 57 -0.49 -10.13 15.14
CA SER A 57 -0.17 -11.21 14.20
C SER A 57 -1.41 -11.48 13.35
N TYR A 58 -1.22 -11.62 12.05
CA TYR A 58 -2.28 -11.80 11.06
C TYR A 58 -1.96 -12.94 10.12
N THR A 59 -3.00 -13.62 9.64
CA THR A 59 -2.91 -14.71 8.67
C THR A 59 -3.99 -14.56 7.59
N ALA A 60 -3.77 -15.09 6.40
CA ALA A 60 -4.81 -15.18 5.38
C ALA A 60 -4.64 -16.42 4.51
N THR A 61 -5.70 -16.82 3.83
CA THR A 61 -5.63 -17.81 2.75
C THR A 61 -5.83 -17.11 1.41
N ALA A 62 -4.91 -17.33 0.46
CA ALA A 62 -4.98 -16.77 -0.88
C ALA A 62 -4.71 -17.86 -1.92
N ALA A 63 -5.53 -17.90 -2.97
CA ALA A 63 -5.31 -18.75 -4.12
C ALA A 63 -4.58 -18.00 -5.23
N ASP A 64 -3.49 -18.59 -5.70
CA ASP A 64 -2.92 -18.34 -7.02
C ASP A 64 -3.78 -19.11 -8.03
N ILE A 65 -4.64 -18.37 -8.74
CA ILE A 65 -5.69 -18.93 -9.59
C ILE A 65 -5.09 -19.63 -10.80
N ALA A 66 -4.09 -19.04 -11.46
CA ALA A 66 -3.47 -19.62 -12.65
C ALA A 66 -2.64 -20.87 -12.32
N ALA A 67 -1.92 -20.89 -11.19
CA ALA A 67 -1.15 -22.06 -10.75
C ALA A 67 -2.01 -23.13 -10.06
N GLY A 68 -3.23 -22.80 -9.64
CA GLY A 68 -4.10 -23.69 -8.86
C GLY A 68 -3.49 -24.04 -7.50
N LYS A 69 -2.78 -23.09 -6.89
CA LYS A 69 -2.05 -23.27 -5.63
C LYS A 69 -2.64 -22.35 -4.56
N THR A 70 -2.76 -22.86 -3.34
CA THR A 70 -3.17 -22.06 -2.18
C THR A 70 -1.95 -21.75 -1.32
N PHE A 71 -1.86 -20.52 -0.86
CA PHE A 71 -0.85 -20.02 0.06
C PHE A 71 -1.50 -19.60 1.38
N THR A 72 -0.67 -19.54 2.42
CA THR A 72 -1.04 -18.93 3.70
C THR A 72 -0.21 -17.67 3.88
N ALA A 73 -0.86 -16.50 3.88
CA ALA A 73 -0.20 -15.24 4.21
C ALA A 73 0.09 -15.18 5.71
N SER A 74 1.19 -14.55 6.08
CA SER A 74 1.58 -14.32 7.47
C SER A 74 2.14 -12.91 7.59
N VAL A 75 1.59 -12.12 8.50
CA VAL A 75 2.06 -10.77 8.82
C VAL A 75 2.22 -10.64 10.32
N GLU A 76 3.36 -10.11 10.76
CA GLU A 76 3.60 -9.75 12.15
C GLU A 76 4.00 -8.28 12.24
N ILE A 77 3.22 -7.51 12.99
CA ILE A 77 3.49 -6.11 13.26
C ILE A 77 3.83 -6.00 14.75
N SER A 78 5.04 -5.54 15.04
CA SER A 78 5.49 -5.29 16.41
C SER A 78 5.91 -3.83 16.55
N GLU A 79 5.83 -3.28 17.75
CA GLU A 79 6.27 -1.91 18.06
C GLU A 79 7.27 -1.94 19.21
N ALA A 80 8.37 -1.22 19.02
CA ALA A 80 9.34 -0.98 20.08
C ALA A 80 9.95 0.43 19.95
N SER A 81 9.82 1.21 21.03
CA SER A 81 10.45 2.54 21.15
C SER A 81 10.05 3.54 20.07
N GLY A 82 8.78 3.55 19.66
CA GLY A 82 8.21 4.44 18.65
C GLY A 82 8.45 3.98 17.22
N VAL A 83 8.84 2.73 17.01
CA VAL A 83 9.16 2.17 15.69
C VAL A 83 8.43 0.86 15.53
N CYS A 84 7.68 0.71 14.43
CA CYS A 84 7.03 -0.55 14.09
C CYS A 84 7.86 -1.34 13.09
N THR A 85 7.92 -2.65 13.29
CA THR A 85 8.47 -3.61 12.32
C THR A 85 7.32 -4.47 11.80
N LEU A 86 7.13 -4.45 10.48
CA LEU A 86 6.20 -5.31 9.75
C LEU A 86 7.00 -6.43 9.07
N ALA A 87 6.89 -7.66 9.54
CA ALA A 87 7.46 -8.84 8.91
C ALA A 87 6.35 -9.61 8.17
N SER A 88 6.62 -10.02 6.93
CA SER A 88 5.62 -10.66 6.06
C SER A 88 6.26 -11.73 5.18
N ASN A 89 5.48 -12.73 4.75
CA ASN A 89 5.89 -13.68 3.70
C ASN A 89 5.48 -13.26 2.27
N GLY A 90 4.97 -12.04 2.10
CA GLY A 90 4.72 -11.41 0.79
C GLY A 90 3.51 -11.97 0.02
N ILE A 91 2.65 -12.76 0.67
CA ILE A 91 1.40 -13.27 0.09
C ILE A 91 0.25 -12.33 0.45
N PRO A 92 -0.63 -11.92 -0.49
CA PRO A 92 -1.76 -11.04 -0.21
C PRO A 92 -2.84 -11.73 0.63
N ASN A 93 -3.79 -10.95 1.13
CA ASN A 93 -4.98 -11.46 1.82
C ASN A 93 -6.16 -11.80 0.90
N HIS A 94 -5.95 -11.81 -0.42
CA HIS A 94 -6.95 -12.08 -1.44
C HIS A 94 -6.38 -13.00 -2.51
N ASP A 95 -7.25 -13.60 -3.32
CA ASP A 95 -6.84 -14.40 -4.47
C ASP A 95 -6.17 -13.53 -5.54
N PHE A 96 -5.25 -14.10 -6.30
CA PHE A 96 -4.40 -13.37 -7.26
C PHE A 96 -4.07 -14.24 -8.48
N ASP A 97 -3.36 -13.66 -9.46
CA ASP A 97 -3.01 -14.30 -10.74
C ASP A 97 -4.24 -14.77 -11.54
N ASP A 98 -5.24 -13.89 -11.67
CA ASP A 98 -6.58 -14.21 -12.22
C ASP A 98 -6.80 -13.69 -13.66
N LEU A 99 -5.88 -12.88 -14.19
CA LEU A 99 -5.90 -12.37 -15.57
C LEU A 99 -4.95 -13.11 -16.52
N GLY A 100 -4.29 -14.16 -16.03
CA GLY A 100 -3.37 -15.01 -16.77
C GLY A 100 -2.02 -15.09 -16.09
N ALA A 101 -1.42 -16.30 -16.15
CA ALA A 101 -0.24 -16.67 -15.37
C ALA A 101 0.86 -15.61 -15.37
N PHE A 102 1.35 -15.27 -14.19
CA PHE A 102 2.52 -14.41 -14.02
C PHE A 102 3.75 -14.99 -14.72
N ALA A 103 4.66 -14.10 -15.13
CA ALA A 103 5.92 -14.48 -15.76
C ALA A 103 6.80 -15.33 -14.84
N THR A 104 6.70 -15.12 -13.53
CA THR A 104 7.35 -15.90 -12.48
C THR A 104 6.26 -16.43 -11.54
N PRO A 105 6.26 -17.72 -11.15
CA PRO A 105 5.29 -18.21 -10.18
C PRO A 105 5.47 -17.52 -8.82
N ALA A 106 4.37 -17.26 -8.12
CA ALA A 106 4.43 -16.70 -6.78
C ALA A 106 5.17 -17.61 -5.79
N SER A 107 5.90 -17.00 -4.87
CA SER A 107 6.61 -17.68 -3.80
C SER A 107 6.44 -16.91 -2.49
N GLU A 108 6.57 -17.60 -1.36
CA GLU A 108 6.63 -16.96 -0.06
C GLU A 108 8.03 -16.34 0.09
N VAL A 109 8.10 -15.02 0.05
CA VAL A 109 9.35 -14.27 0.21
C VAL A 109 9.28 -13.48 1.51
N MET A 110 10.13 -13.85 2.46
CA MET A 110 10.15 -13.18 3.76
C MET A 110 10.79 -11.80 3.65
N GLU A 111 10.02 -10.77 4.01
CA GLU A 111 10.43 -9.37 4.00
C GLU A 111 10.15 -8.73 5.37
N SER A 112 10.89 -7.67 5.68
CA SER A 112 10.76 -6.96 6.96
C SER A 112 10.98 -5.47 6.73
N PHE A 113 9.96 -4.69 7.07
CA PHE A 113 9.92 -3.25 6.87
C PHE A 113 9.79 -2.53 8.19
N THR A 114 10.39 -1.34 8.30
CA THR A 114 10.41 -0.55 9.52
C THR A 114 9.90 0.85 9.25
N VAL A 115 8.92 1.30 10.04
CA VAL A 115 8.31 2.63 9.94
C VAL A 115 8.23 3.29 11.32
N ALA A 116 8.36 4.61 11.37
CA ALA A 116 8.17 5.34 12.62
C ALA A 116 6.68 5.41 12.98
N ALA A 117 6.34 5.15 14.25
CA ALA A 117 4.96 5.27 14.75
C ALA A 117 4.46 6.72 14.78
N SER A 118 5.36 7.69 14.65
CA SER A 118 5.06 9.11 14.51
C SER A 118 6.05 9.71 13.49
N PRO A 119 5.75 9.60 12.18
CA PRO A 119 6.63 10.12 11.13
C PRO A 119 6.70 11.65 11.19
N THR A 120 7.79 12.20 10.66
CA THR A 120 8.03 13.65 10.61
C THR A 120 8.27 14.10 9.19
N ALA A 121 7.66 15.23 8.81
CA ALA A 121 7.83 15.82 7.50
C ALA A 121 9.30 16.22 7.29
N ALA A 122 9.82 15.92 6.09
CA ALA A 122 11.12 16.42 5.67
C ALA A 122 11.01 17.87 5.19
N ALA A 123 12.12 18.61 5.19
CA ALA A 123 12.13 19.98 4.68
C ALA A 123 11.82 20.07 3.17
N THR A 124 12.07 19.00 2.44
CA THR A 124 11.77 18.80 1.03
C THR A 124 11.35 17.36 0.81
N THR A 125 10.49 17.12 -0.17
CA THR A 125 10.07 15.77 -0.54
C THR A 125 11.23 14.97 -1.11
N THR A 126 11.17 13.65 -0.97
CA THR A 126 12.16 12.71 -1.54
C THR A 126 11.53 12.03 -2.76
N ALA A 127 12.19 12.12 -3.92
CA ALA A 127 11.71 11.46 -5.14
C ALA A 127 11.72 9.93 -4.98
N LEU A 128 10.79 9.26 -5.65
CA LEU A 128 10.82 7.80 -5.78
C LEU A 128 12.02 7.36 -6.61
N THR A 129 12.51 6.15 -6.34
CA THR A 129 13.60 5.52 -7.08
C THR A 129 13.36 4.02 -7.16
N LEU A 130 13.96 3.36 -8.14
CA LEU A 130 14.00 1.91 -8.29
C LEU A 130 14.82 1.22 -7.17
N GLN A 131 15.53 1.98 -6.33
CA GLN A 131 16.30 1.43 -5.21
C GLN A 131 15.44 1.15 -3.98
N TYR A 132 14.20 1.64 -3.92
CA TYR A 132 13.33 1.52 -2.77
C TYR A 132 11.97 0.95 -3.18
N ASP A 133 11.45 0.02 -2.39
CA ASP A 133 10.01 -0.21 -2.32
C ASP A 133 9.35 1.02 -1.69
N ASN A 134 8.15 1.37 -2.15
CA ASN A 134 7.51 2.64 -1.78
C ASN A 134 6.66 2.55 -0.52
N GLY A 135 6.28 1.34 -0.12
CA GLY A 135 5.48 1.11 1.07
C GLY A 135 5.17 -0.36 1.26
N VAL A 136 4.42 -0.66 2.32
CA VAL A 136 3.90 -1.98 2.63
C VAL A 136 2.45 -1.85 3.09
N PHE A 137 1.57 -2.70 2.56
CA PHE A 137 0.18 -2.76 2.99
C PHE A 137 0.03 -3.63 4.24
N LEU A 138 -1.07 -3.45 4.96
CA LEU A 138 -1.38 -4.21 6.18
C LEU A 138 -1.62 -5.71 5.92
N ASN A 139 -1.87 -6.09 4.66
CA ASN A 139 -1.86 -7.50 4.24
C ASN A 139 -0.44 -8.08 4.06
N GLY A 140 0.61 -7.27 4.25
CA GLY A 140 2.01 -7.67 4.21
C GLY A 140 2.67 -7.62 2.84
N VAL A 141 1.96 -7.19 1.79
CA VAL A 141 2.52 -7.07 0.44
C VAL A 141 3.09 -5.66 0.23
N LYS A 142 4.24 -5.58 -0.42
CA LYS A 142 4.91 -4.31 -0.73
C LYS A 142 4.31 -3.58 -1.92
N LEU A 143 4.55 -2.28 -1.95
CA LEU A 143 4.21 -1.37 -3.04
C LEU A 143 5.48 -0.98 -3.80
N ASP A 144 5.48 -1.12 -5.12
CA ASP A 144 6.56 -0.71 -6.01
C ASP A 144 5.95 -0.13 -7.29
N VAL A 145 5.65 1.17 -7.31
CA VAL A 145 4.88 1.82 -8.40
C VAL A 145 5.71 2.08 -9.67
N LEU A 146 7.03 1.89 -9.62
CA LEU A 146 7.92 2.22 -10.73
C LEU A 146 8.30 0.96 -11.53
N ALA A 147 8.04 0.97 -12.83
CA ALA A 147 8.64 -0.01 -13.73
C ALA A 147 10.14 0.27 -13.89
N ALA A 148 10.96 -0.78 -13.87
CA ALA A 148 12.35 -0.75 -14.31
C ALA A 148 12.49 -0.73 -15.86
N ALA A 149 11.58 -0.06 -16.57
CA ALA A 149 11.47 -0.06 -18.02
C ALA A 149 11.28 1.35 -18.57
N CYS A 150 12.02 1.71 -19.62
CA CYS A 150 11.89 2.97 -20.34
C CYS A 150 11.94 2.71 -21.84
N TYR A 151 11.27 3.55 -22.62
CA TYR A 151 11.24 3.42 -24.07
C TYR A 151 12.65 3.55 -24.67
N GLY A 152 13.04 2.59 -25.52
CA GLY A 152 14.33 2.58 -26.20
C GLY A 152 15.52 2.24 -25.29
N VAL A 153 15.29 1.67 -24.11
CA VAL A 153 16.34 1.24 -23.17
C VAL A 153 16.29 -0.26 -22.97
N GLY A 154 17.43 -0.93 -23.17
CA GLY A 154 17.54 -2.39 -23.04
C GLY A 154 17.72 -3.08 -24.40
N ASN A 155 17.46 -4.39 -24.42
CA ASN A 155 17.64 -5.23 -25.61
C ASN A 155 16.32 -5.74 -26.21
N GLU A 156 15.19 -5.36 -25.62
CA GLU A 156 13.87 -5.76 -26.09
C GLU A 156 13.46 -4.94 -27.33
N PRO A 157 12.52 -5.44 -28.16
CA PRO A 157 12.01 -4.66 -29.28
C PRO A 157 11.46 -3.31 -28.82
N LEU A 158 11.70 -2.27 -29.62
CA LEU A 158 11.25 -0.91 -29.32
C LEU A 158 9.74 -0.86 -29.10
N GLY A 159 9.29 -0.32 -27.95
CA GLY A 159 7.89 -0.29 -27.58
C GLY A 159 7.39 -1.53 -26.82
N GLN A 160 8.27 -2.48 -26.51
CA GLN A 160 7.94 -3.72 -25.80
C GLN A 160 8.82 -3.94 -24.56
N GLU A 161 9.60 -2.95 -24.15
CA GLU A 161 10.52 -3.06 -23.03
C GLU A 161 9.76 -3.25 -21.70
N LYS A 162 10.23 -4.19 -20.88
CA LYS A 162 9.70 -4.53 -19.56
C LYS A 162 10.73 -4.46 -18.46
N ILE A 163 12.02 -4.38 -18.82
CA ILE A 163 13.12 -4.29 -17.87
C ILE A 163 14.35 -3.59 -18.48
N GLY A 164 15.31 -3.20 -17.65
CA GLY A 164 16.64 -2.75 -18.06
C GLY A 164 16.88 -1.24 -17.91
N CYS A 165 15.85 -0.47 -17.58
CA CYS A 165 15.98 0.96 -17.31
C CYS A 165 16.19 1.24 -15.82
N MET A 166 17.43 1.09 -15.36
CA MET A 166 17.83 1.28 -13.95
C MET A 166 18.26 2.71 -13.60
N THR A 167 18.36 3.60 -14.57
CA THR A 167 18.83 4.98 -14.34
C THR A 167 17.62 5.88 -14.07
N GLU A 168 17.63 6.52 -12.90
CA GLU A 168 16.62 7.51 -12.54
C GLU A 168 16.63 8.72 -13.48
N GLY A 169 15.45 9.31 -13.68
CA GLY A 169 15.28 10.46 -14.57
C GLY A 169 15.46 10.15 -16.06
N THR A 170 15.62 8.87 -16.45
CA THR A 170 15.56 8.48 -17.85
C THR A 170 14.16 8.79 -18.39
N PRO A 171 14.02 9.61 -19.44
CA PRO A 171 12.71 9.95 -20.00
C PRO A 171 11.95 8.73 -20.53
N TRP A 172 10.62 8.86 -20.57
CA TRP A 172 9.70 7.85 -21.10
C TRP A 172 9.74 6.54 -20.32
N ARG A 173 9.71 6.65 -18.98
CA ARG A 173 9.51 5.48 -18.13
C ARG A 173 8.09 4.98 -18.30
N TYR A 174 7.93 3.69 -18.57
CA TYR A 174 6.60 3.10 -18.70
C TYR A 174 5.83 3.21 -17.39
N ASP A 175 4.54 3.52 -17.49
CA ASP A 175 3.60 3.40 -16.38
C ASP A 175 3.07 1.95 -16.34
N PRO A 176 3.40 1.15 -15.32
CA PRO A 176 2.96 -0.25 -15.21
C PRO A 176 1.44 -0.41 -15.30
N MET A 177 0.71 0.60 -14.81
CA MET A 177 -0.75 0.59 -14.72
C MET A 177 -1.46 1.18 -15.93
N SER A 178 -0.69 1.66 -16.91
CA SER A 178 -1.28 2.13 -18.16
C SER A 178 -1.99 0.99 -18.89
N PRO A 179 -3.24 1.20 -19.38
CA PRO A 179 -3.92 0.21 -20.21
C PRO A 179 -3.23 0.01 -21.58
N ASN A 180 -2.32 0.89 -21.98
CA ASN A 180 -1.51 0.76 -23.19
C ASN A 180 -0.30 -0.15 -22.99
N ASN A 181 0.00 -0.51 -21.74
CA ASN A 181 1.07 -1.41 -21.40
C ASN A 181 0.54 -2.79 -20.99
N SER A 182 1.38 -3.81 -21.16
CA SER A 182 1.14 -5.16 -20.65
C SER A 182 2.29 -5.56 -19.74
N PHE A 183 2.21 -5.19 -18.46
CA PHE A 183 3.14 -5.64 -17.43
C PHE A 183 2.67 -6.94 -16.74
N GLY A 184 1.55 -7.51 -17.19
CA GLY A 184 1.04 -8.78 -16.68
C GLY A 184 0.52 -8.67 -15.24
N THR A 185 -0.08 -7.53 -14.89
CA THR A 185 -0.74 -7.37 -13.59
C THR A 185 -2.04 -8.17 -13.55
N ASP A 186 -2.40 -8.67 -12.38
CA ASP A 186 -3.70 -9.27 -12.10
C ASP A 186 -4.79 -8.20 -11.88
N ALA A 187 -6.00 -8.64 -11.52
CA ALA A 187 -7.11 -7.73 -11.26
C ALA A 187 -6.90 -6.79 -10.05
N HIS A 188 -5.87 -7.03 -9.24
CA HIS A 188 -5.50 -6.22 -8.07
C HIS A 188 -4.28 -5.34 -8.36
N ASN A 189 -3.94 -5.13 -9.63
CA ASN A 189 -2.90 -4.21 -10.08
C ASN A 189 -1.50 -4.59 -9.57
N ALA A 190 -1.24 -5.90 -9.47
CA ALA A 190 -0.01 -6.46 -8.95
C ALA A 190 0.50 -7.61 -9.80
N HIS A 191 1.79 -7.89 -9.67
CA HIS A 191 2.41 -9.08 -10.25
C HIS A 191 3.60 -9.52 -9.39
N THR A 192 4.26 -10.61 -9.75
CA THR A 192 5.45 -11.08 -9.04
C THR A 192 6.74 -10.50 -9.60
N GLN A 193 7.73 -10.27 -8.73
CA GLN A 193 9.13 -10.10 -9.08
C GLN A 193 9.79 -11.42 -9.56
N PRO A 194 11.02 -11.38 -10.12
CA PRO A 194 11.75 -12.58 -10.55
C PRO A 194 12.08 -13.60 -9.44
N ASP A 195 12.01 -13.22 -8.16
CA ASP A 195 12.15 -14.12 -7.01
C ASP A 195 10.80 -14.74 -6.57
N GLY A 196 9.70 -14.30 -7.17
CA GLY A 196 8.33 -14.72 -6.87
C GLY A 196 7.61 -13.86 -5.84
N ALA A 197 8.24 -12.80 -5.31
CA ALA A 197 7.56 -11.87 -4.40
C ALA A 197 6.44 -11.13 -5.14
N TYR A 198 5.21 -11.20 -4.64
CA TYR A 198 4.08 -10.45 -5.17
C TYR A 198 4.16 -8.98 -4.72
N HIS A 199 3.84 -8.03 -5.59
CA HIS A 199 3.85 -6.60 -5.27
C HIS A 199 2.86 -5.80 -6.11
N TYR A 200 2.34 -4.71 -5.52
CA TYR A 200 1.41 -3.80 -6.19
C TYR A 200 2.13 -2.68 -6.93
N HIS A 201 1.55 -2.26 -8.07
CA HIS A 201 1.91 -1.04 -8.79
C HIS A 201 0.86 0.08 -8.64
N GLY A 202 -0.36 -0.24 -8.21
CA GLY A 202 -1.47 0.69 -8.15
C GLY A 202 -2.51 0.38 -7.08
N ASP A 203 -3.75 0.79 -7.32
CA ASP A 203 -4.89 0.54 -6.43
C ASP A 203 -5.04 -0.97 -6.19
N PRO A 204 -4.88 -1.48 -4.96
CA PRO A 204 -5.01 -2.91 -4.72
C PRO A 204 -6.42 -3.44 -5.00
N LEU A 205 -7.44 -2.57 -5.11
CA LEU A 205 -8.87 -2.94 -5.26
C LEU A 205 -9.35 -3.97 -4.22
N ALA A 206 -8.64 -4.01 -3.09
CA ALA A 206 -8.81 -4.87 -1.94
C ALA A 206 -8.45 -4.08 -0.68
N MET A 207 -8.71 -4.66 0.50
CA MET A 207 -8.41 -4.04 1.81
C MET A 207 -9.26 -2.81 2.18
N TYR A 208 -10.19 -2.35 1.33
CA TYR A 208 -11.14 -1.29 1.66
C TYR A 208 -12.53 -1.54 1.04
N ASP A 209 -13.56 -0.82 1.51
CA ASP A 209 -14.90 -0.89 0.94
C ASP A 209 -14.95 -0.24 -0.45
N ALA A 210 -14.96 -1.06 -1.50
CA ALA A 210 -15.03 -0.59 -2.88
C ALA A 210 -16.41 -0.02 -3.27
N SER A 211 -17.45 -0.22 -2.46
CA SER A 211 -18.78 0.33 -2.76
C SER A 211 -18.84 1.86 -2.56
N GLY A 212 -17.90 2.41 -1.79
CA GLY A 212 -17.89 3.82 -1.41
C GLY A 212 -19.01 4.19 -0.45
N ALA A 213 -19.52 3.23 0.32
CA ALA A 213 -20.50 3.49 1.37
C ALA A 213 -19.83 4.08 2.62
N GLU A 214 -18.57 3.69 2.88
CA GLU A 214 -17.79 4.15 4.02
C GLU A 214 -16.46 4.80 3.59
N ALA A 215 -15.95 5.71 4.42
CA ALA A 215 -14.60 6.24 4.23
C ALA A 215 -13.56 5.13 4.43
N SER A 216 -12.50 5.14 3.62
CA SER A 216 -11.45 4.14 3.70
C SER A 216 -10.59 4.33 4.95
N GLY A 217 -10.18 3.21 5.56
CA GLY A 217 -9.17 3.19 6.61
C GLY A 217 -7.75 3.33 6.07
N VAL A 218 -6.79 3.28 6.98
CA VAL A 218 -5.39 2.99 6.66
C VAL A 218 -5.30 1.55 6.18
N ILE A 219 -4.71 1.37 5.00
CA ILE A 219 -4.47 0.07 4.39
C ILE A 219 -2.98 -0.28 4.34
N GLY A 220 -2.09 0.64 4.68
CA GLY A 220 -0.64 0.44 4.66
C GLY A 220 0.15 1.63 5.17
N PHE A 221 1.47 1.53 5.07
CA PHE A 221 2.42 2.60 5.41
C PHE A 221 3.45 2.76 4.30
N ALA A 222 3.72 4.00 3.91
CA ALA A 222 4.78 4.32 2.97
C ALA A 222 6.16 4.17 3.63
N ALA A 223 7.22 4.10 2.84
CA ALA A 223 8.58 3.91 3.33
C ALA A 223 9.05 5.02 4.29
N ASP A 224 8.45 6.20 4.24
CA ASP A 224 8.72 7.33 5.16
C ASP A 224 7.86 7.32 6.44
N GLY A 225 7.02 6.30 6.59
CA GLY A 225 6.20 6.01 7.78
C GLY A 225 4.83 6.66 7.82
N TYR A 226 4.46 7.49 6.84
CA TYR A 226 3.10 8.02 6.78
C TYR A 226 2.09 6.96 6.31
N PRO A 227 0.84 7.01 6.81
CA PRO A 227 -0.19 6.06 6.43
C PRO A 227 -0.57 6.19 4.96
N ILE A 228 -0.96 5.06 4.36
CA ILE A 228 -1.60 4.95 3.06
C ILE A 228 -3.05 4.58 3.30
N HIS A 229 -3.98 5.41 2.82
CA HIS A 229 -5.42 5.19 2.92
C HIS A 229 -5.97 4.64 1.60
N GLY A 230 -7.10 3.91 1.69
CA GLY A 230 -7.91 3.67 0.51
C GLY A 230 -8.51 4.97 -0.07
N PRO A 231 -9.22 4.88 -1.21
CA PRO A 231 -9.55 6.05 -2.02
C PRO A 231 -10.70 6.89 -1.49
N PHE A 232 -11.49 6.41 -0.53
CA PHE A 232 -12.72 7.07 -0.10
C PHE A 232 -12.54 7.93 1.16
N ILE A 233 -13.11 9.12 1.12
CA ILE A 233 -13.11 10.07 2.24
C ILE A 233 -14.53 10.54 2.55
N ASP A 234 -14.82 10.72 3.84
CA ASP A 234 -16.00 11.48 4.30
C ASP A 234 -15.78 13.00 4.16
N ASP A 235 -16.31 13.59 3.09
CA ASP A 235 -16.28 15.03 2.86
C ASP A 235 -17.59 15.67 3.38
N GLY A 236 -17.63 15.94 4.68
CA GLY A 236 -18.74 16.65 5.32
C GLY A 236 -20.06 15.88 5.31
N GLY A 237 -20.01 14.55 5.48
CA GLY A 237 -21.14 13.63 5.44
C GLY A 237 -21.36 12.97 4.07
N THR A 238 -20.50 13.26 3.09
CA THR A 238 -20.55 12.65 1.75
C THR A 238 -19.30 11.82 1.52
N VAL A 239 -19.47 10.49 1.42
CA VAL A 239 -18.38 9.60 1.05
C VAL A 239 -18.12 9.72 -0.45
N ARG A 240 -16.88 10.06 -0.82
CA ARG A 240 -16.43 10.18 -2.21
C ARG A 240 -14.99 9.76 -2.38
N ARG A 241 -14.57 9.49 -3.63
CA ARG A 241 -13.16 9.26 -3.95
C ARG A 241 -12.37 10.58 -3.86
N VAL A 242 -11.11 10.49 -3.46
CA VAL A 242 -10.13 11.56 -3.66
C VAL A 242 -9.71 11.63 -5.13
N THR A 243 -9.32 12.83 -5.57
CA THR A 243 -8.85 13.08 -6.94
C THR A 243 -7.37 13.43 -6.93
N SER A 244 -6.58 12.78 -7.79
CA SER A 244 -5.15 13.06 -7.96
C SER A 244 -4.89 14.50 -8.41
N GLY A 245 -3.76 15.04 -7.93
CA GLY A 245 -3.09 16.27 -8.34
C GLY A 245 -2.68 16.35 -9.81
N TYR A 246 -2.55 15.19 -10.44
CA TYR A 246 -1.95 15.01 -11.77
C TYR A 246 -3.01 14.95 -12.85
N VAL A 247 -2.64 15.46 -14.03
CA VAL A 247 -3.45 15.37 -15.23
C VAL A 247 -2.65 14.77 -16.37
N LEU A 248 -3.33 14.04 -17.25
CA LEU A 248 -2.75 13.62 -18.53
C LEU A 248 -2.54 14.87 -19.41
N LYS A 249 -1.32 15.07 -19.89
CA LYS A 249 -1.01 16.15 -20.84
C LYS A 249 -1.82 15.99 -22.12
N THR A 250 -2.01 17.08 -22.86
CA THR A 250 -2.74 17.07 -24.13
C THR A 250 -1.81 17.33 -25.32
N GLY A 251 -2.16 16.77 -26.49
CA GLY A 251 -1.41 16.97 -27.72
C GLY A 251 -0.27 15.98 -27.93
N ALA A 252 0.66 16.34 -28.83
CA ALA A 252 1.79 15.50 -29.20
C ALA A 252 2.90 15.53 -28.14
N ARG A 253 3.54 14.37 -27.91
CA ARG A 253 4.76 14.28 -27.11
C ARG A 253 5.84 15.19 -27.67
N VAL A 254 6.68 15.74 -26.79
CA VAL A 254 7.85 16.53 -27.18
C VAL A 254 9.12 15.80 -26.76
N SER A 255 10.13 15.80 -27.63
CA SER A 255 11.44 15.19 -27.34
C SER A 255 12.05 15.78 -26.07
N GLN A 256 12.59 14.92 -25.21
CA GLN A 256 13.17 15.26 -23.93
C GLN A 256 14.69 15.10 -23.93
N ALA A 257 15.38 15.95 -23.17
CA ALA A 257 16.83 15.83 -23.01
C ALA A 257 17.17 14.53 -22.28
N GLY A 258 18.13 13.77 -22.80
CA GLY A 258 18.56 12.50 -22.21
C GLY A 258 17.69 11.29 -22.58
N GLU A 259 16.72 11.44 -23.48
CA GLU A 259 15.97 10.30 -24.01
C GLU A 259 16.86 9.42 -24.92
N GLY A 260 16.63 8.10 -24.91
CA GLY A 260 17.29 7.18 -25.83
C GLY A 260 16.66 7.25 -27.22
N ALA A 261 15.41 6.82 -27.31
CA ALA A 261 14.56 6.98 -28.49
C ALA A 261 13.35 7.85 -28.16
N PHE A 262 12.83 8.56 -29.16
CA PHE A 262 11.61 9.37 -29.00
C PHE A 262 10.37 8.53 -29.35
N PRO A 263 9.43 8.30 -28.43
CA PRO A 263 8.24 7.48 -28.71
C PRO A 263 7.27 8.14 -29.69
N GLY A 264 7.29 9.46 -29.82
CA GLY A 264 6.33 10.20 -30.65
C GLY A 264 4.88 10.02 -30.18
N GLY A 265 3.92 10.26 -31.08
CA GLY A 265 2.50 10.14 -30.76
C GLY A 265 1.97 11.23 -29.82
N ASN A 266 0.77 11.02 -29.29
CA ASN A 266 0.14 11.90 -28.31
C ASN A 266 0.42 11.41 -26.89
N TYR A 267 0.35 12.31 -25.91
CA TYR A 267 0.26 11.90 -24.52
C TYR A 267 -1.00 11.04 -24.32
N ASP A 268 -0.82 9.80 -23.92
CA ASP A 268 -1.90 8.80 -23.81
C ASP A 268 -1.83 7.98 -22.51
N GLY A 269 -0.88 8.30 -21.64
CA GLY A 269 -0.68 7.66 -20.34
C GLY A 269 0.19 6.41 -20.41
N THR A 270 0.81 6.10 -21.56
CA THR A 270 1.76 4.98 -21.69
C THR A 270 3.00 5.17 -20.80
N TYR A 271 3.42 6.42 -20.61
CA TYR A 271 4.60 6.78 -19.84
C TYR A 271 4.23 7.65 -18.64
N VAL A 272 4.99 7.52 -17.55
CA VAL A 272 4.92 8.43 -16.39
C VAL A 272 5.07 9.89 -16.83
N ASP A 273 5.95 10.14 -17.81
CA ASP A 273 6.21 11.44 -18.42
C ASP A 273 5.00 12.06 -19.13
N ASP A 274 3.95 11.28 -19.42
CA ASP A 274 2.73 11.80 -20.03
C ASP A 274 1.87 12.62 -19.06
N TYR A 275 2.13 12.51 -17.75
CA TYR A 275 1.41 13.22 -16.72
C TYR A 275 2.16 14.50 -16.29
N GLU A 276 1.40 15.48 -15.82
CA GLU A 276 1.94 16.65 -15.11
C GLU A 276 1.14 16.94 -13.85
N PHE A 277 1.85 17.34 -12.79
CA PHE A 277 1.20 17.85 -11.60
C PHE A 277 0.70 19.26 -11.87
N THR A 278 -0.60 19.47 -11.70
CA THR A 278 -1.23 20.80 -11.85
C THR A 278 -1.86 21.29 -10.55
N GLY A 279 -1.89 20.43 -9.51
CA GLY A 279 -2.65 20.69 -8.30
C GLY A 279 -4.16 20.70 -8.54
N ALA A 280 -4.63 20.07 -9.63
CA ALA A 280 -6.04 19.78 -9.81
C ALA A 280 -6.47 18.70 -8.81
N GLY A 281 -7.71 18.68 -8.34
CA GLY A 281 -8.15 17.65 -7.39
C GLY A 281 -7.82 17.96 -5.92
N ASP A 282 -7.68 16.91 -5.12
CA ASP A 282 -7.55 16.99 -3.65
C ASP A 282 -6.09 16.88 -3.18
N LEU A 283 -5.27 16.13 -3.92
CA LEU A 283 -3.98 15.63 -3.45
C LEU A 283 -2.79 16.47 -3.94
N ASP A 284 -1.72 16.48 -3.15
CA ASP A 284 -0.46 17.13 -3.49
C ASP A 284 0.39 16.32 -4.50
N ALA A 285 1.58 16.83 -4.82
CA ALA A 285 2.48 16.19 -5.79
C ALA A 285 3.01 14.82 -5.33
N CYS A 286 2.93 14.49 -4.04
CA CYS A 286 3.29 13.18 -3.54
C CYS A 286 2.08 12.23 -3.48
N ASN A 287 0.91 12.66 -3.92
CA ASN A 287 -0.36 11.94 -3.85
C ASN A 287 -0.88 11.77 -2.41
N GLY A 288 -0.61 12.75 -1.56
CA GLY A 288 -1.15 12.81 -0.21
C GLY A 288 -1.83 14.14 0.10
N MET A 289 -2.40 14.23 1.31
CA MET A 289 -2.96 15.46 1.84
C MET A 289 -2.97 15.45 3.37
N GLU A 290 -2.99 16.64 3.96
CA GLU A 290 -3.27 16.82 5.39
C GLU A 290 -4.78 16.76 5.62
N ARG A 291 -5.24 15.81 6.44
CA ARG A 291 -6.65 15.69 6.81
C ARG A 291 -6.79 15.26 8.26
N ASN A 292 -7.71 15.91 8.98
CA ASN A 292 -7.94 15.66 10.40
C ASN A 292 -6.69 15.75 11.30
N GLY A 293 -5.70 16.58 10.90
CA GLY A 293 -4.46 16.79 11.65
C GLY A 293 -3.39 15.70 11.43
N SER A 294 -3.52 14.89 10.39
CA SER A 294 -2.48 13.96 9.94
C SER A 294 -2.34 14.00 8.42
N TYR A 295 -1.10 13.97 7.95
CA TYR A 295 -0.78 13.74 6.55
C TYR A 295 -0.87 12.24 6.24
N GLY A 296 -1.43 11.90 5.07
CA GLY A 296 -1.45 10.53 4.57
C GLY A 296 -1.47 10.50 3.05
N TYR A 297 -0.99 9.40 2.48
CA TYR A 297 -1.14 9.09 1.06
C TYR A 297 -2.49 8.44 0.80
N TYR A 298 -3.00 8.59 -0.42
CA TYR A 298 -4.28 8.02 -0.78
C TYR A 298 -4.19 7.25 -2.09
N VAL A 299 -4.83 6.10 -2.12
CA VAL A 299 -5.06 5.37 -3.36
C VAL A 299 -5.97 6.20 -4.29
N THR A 300 -5.69 6.16 -5.58
CA THR A 300 -6.37 6.92 -6.63
C THR A 300 -6.58 6.04 -7.86
N ASP A 301 -7.57 6.40 -8.69
CA ASP A 301 -7.86 5.75 -9.98
C ASP A 301 -7.05 6.30 -11.16
N SER A 302 -6.09 7.17 -10.87
CA SER A 302 -5.26 7.88 -11.84
C SER A 302 -3.84 8.03 -11.30
N TYR A 303 -2.88 8.29 -12.19
CA TYR A 303 -1.48 8.51 -11.82
C TYR A 303 -1.36 9.54 -10.66
N PRO A 304 -0.50 9.31 -9.64
CA PRO A 304 0.50 8.25 -9.51
C PRO A 304 0.00 7.00 -8.75
N TRP A 305 -1.32 6.77 -8.75
CA TRP A 305 -1.99 5.57 -8.23
C TRP A 305 -2.01 5.47 -6.70
N VAL A 306 -0.86 5.59 -6.03
CA VAL A 306 -0.76 5.51 -4.57
C VAL A 306 0.19 6.57 -4.00
N VAL A 307 1.42 6.67 -4.53
CA VAL A 307 2.45 7.58 -4.04
C VAL A 307 3.28 8.15 -5.19
N GLY A 308 3.53 9.47 -5.19
CA GLY A 308 4.33 10.16 -6.21
C GLY A 308 5.73 10.57 -5.73
N CYS A 309 5.88 10.76 -4.42
CA CYS A 309 7.13 11.05 -3.71
C CYS A 309 6.92 10.81 -2.21
N PHE A 310 8.00 10.88 -1.43
CA PHE A 310 7.91 10.82 0.03
C PHE A 310 7.84 12.23 0.64
N HIS A 311 6.90 12.43 1.55
CA HIS A 311 6.72 13.62 2.38
C HIS A 311 7.74 13.66 3.53
N GLY A 312 8.17 12.49 4.01
CA GLY A 312 9.26 12.30 4.96
C GLY A 312 10.54 11.77 4.31
N THR A 313 11.36 11.12 5.12
CA THR A 313 12.57 10.41 4.68
C THR A 313 12.31 8.91 4.69
N PRO A 314 12.45 8.20 3.56
CA PRO A 314 12.22 6.76 3.51
C PRO A 314 13.22 6.00 4.39
N ASN A 315 12.75 4.96 5.09
CA ASN A 315 13.56 4.09 5.91
C ASN A 315 14.38 3.12 5.06
N ASP A 316 15.65 2.89 5.43
CA ASP A 316 16.54 2.00 4.69
C ASP A 316 16.11 0.53 4.66
N SER A 317 15.18 0.10 5.53
CA SER A 317 14.58 -1.25 5.44
C SER A 317 13.82 -1.49 4.14
N PHE A 318 13.40 -0.42 3.45
CA PHE A 318 12.72 -0.50 2.15
C PHE A 318 13.69 -0.50 0.97
N ARG A 319 15.02 -0.42 1.20
CA ARG A 319 15.98 -0.55 0.11
C ARG A 319 15.91 -1.96 -0.47
N LYS A 320 15.68 -2.04 -1.78
CA LYS A 320 15.74 -3.30 -2.51
C LYS A 320 17.14 -3.88 -2.43
N GLY A 321 17.23 -5.19 -2.24
CA GLY A 321 18.50 -5.91 -2.26
C GLY A 321 19.25 -5.72 -3.60
N PRO A 322 20.58 -5.92 -3.61
CA PRO A 322 21.39 -5.89 -4.83
C PRO A 322 21.03 -7.01 -5.82
#